data_AF-A0A016TYZ5-F1
#
_entry.id   AF-A0A016TYZ5-F1
#
_cell.length_a   1.000
_cell.length_b   1.000
_cell.length_c   1.000
_cell.angle_alpha   90.00
_cell.angle_beta   90.00
_cell.angle_gamma   90.00
#
_symmetry.space_group_name_H-M   'P 1'
#
loop_
_entity.id
_entity.type
_entity.pdbx_description
1 polymer ?
#
loop_
_entity_poly.entity_id
_entity_poly.type
_entity_poly.pdbx_seq_one_letter_code
_entity_poly.pdbx_strand_id
1 'polypeptide(L)'
;MATGSRIPENYETLTPILKAPISDTFAVPLSQQGRICGFFEANFFRCMEAYGAKLGRKYCDLEHRDFRECLTGEKQKKRAEAIAGQRRKLYREGKLDKAFLEDHPQPGHFQTDHFQWNKIH
;
A
#
# COMPACT_ATOMS: atom_id res chain seq x y z
N MET A 1 15.10 -12.37 0.10
CA MET A 1 13.83 -12.78 -0.51
C MET A 1 12.70 -12.38 0.44
N ALA A 2 11.82 -11.45 0.04
CA ALA A 2 10.73 -10.99 0.89
C ALA A 2 9.60 -12.04 0.90
N THR A 3 9.58 -12.90 1.91
CA THR A 3 8.65 -14.03 2.07
C THR A 3 7.32 -13.64 2.75
N GLY A 4 7.03 -12.35 2.94
CA GLY A 4 6.09 -11.90 3.98
C GLY A 4 4.63 -11.60 3.57
N SER A 5 4.23 -11.70 2.30
CA SER A 5 2.90 -11.18 1.91
C SER A 5 2.31 -11.79 0.64
N ARG A 6 2.49 -13.11 0.45
CA ARG A 6 1.76 -13.84 -0.59
C ARG A 6 0.26 -13.82 -0.29
N ILE A 7 -0.54 -13.73 -1.34
CA ILE A 7 -2.00 -13.84 -1.25
C ILE A 7 -2.35 -15.21 -0.63
N PRO A 8 -3.15 -15.28 0.45
CA PRO A 8 -3.47 -16.55 1.10
C PRO A 8 -4.26 -17.45 0.16
N GLU A 9 -4.16 -18.77 0.33
CA GLU A 9 -4.88 -19.72 -0.53
C GLU A 9 -6.40 -19.53 -0.45
N ASN A 10 -6.91 -19.09 0.70
CA ASN A 10 -8.32 -18.82 0.95
C ASN A 10 -8.73 -17.38 0.59
N TYR A 11 -7.97 -16.69 -0.26
CA TYR A 11 -8.35 -15.37 -0.76
C TYR A 11 -9.49 -15.52 -1.78
N GLU A 12 -10.71 -15.59 -1.28
CA GLU A 12 -11.90 -15.40 -2.10
C GLU A 12 -12.09 -13.90 -2.29
N THR A 13 -12.06 -13.46 -3.55
CA THR A 13 -12.52 -12.10 -3.90
C THR A 13 -13.92 -11.94 -3.35
N LEU A 14 -14.21 -10.82 -2.67
CA LEU A 14 -15.52 -10.49 -2.09
C LEU A 14 -16.59 -10.22 -3.17
N THR A 15 -16.64 -11.03 -4.22
CA THR A 15 -17.76 -11.04 -5.16
C THR A 15 -18.94 -11.65 -4.43
N PRO A 16 -20.06 -10.92 -4.26
CA PRO A 16 -21.24 -11.50 -3.64
C PRO A 16 -21.67 -12.71 -4.48
N ILE A 17 -21.97 -13.83 -3.81
CA ILE A 17 -22.46 -15.06 -4.45
C ILE A 17 -23.72 -14.76 -5.29
N LEU A 18 -24.49 -13.75 -4.89
CA LEU A 18 -25.62 -13.22 -5.62
C LEU A 18 -25.38 -11.73 -5.95
N LYS A 19 -25.21 -11.40 -7.23
CA LYS A 19 -25.18 -10.00 -7.69
C LYS A 19 -26.60 -9.43 -7.62
N ALA A 20 -26.86 -8.60 -6.62
CA ALA A 20 -28.10 -7.87 -6.45
C ALA A 20 -27.79 -6.36 -6.36
N PRO A 21 -28.72 -5.46 -6.75
CA PRO A 21 -28.49 -4.02 -6.67
C PRO A 21 -28.14 -3.54 -5.25
N ILE A 22 -28.65 -4.23 -4.23
CA ILE A 22 -28.31 -4.00 -2.83
C ILE A 22 -26.89 -4.46 -2.45
N SER A 23 -26.39 -5.55 -3.04
CA SER A 23 -25.07 -6.07 -2.69
C SER A 23 -23.95 -5.12 -3.13
N ASP A 24 -24.13 -4.45 -4.27
CA ASP A 24 -23.17 -3.47 -4.77
C ASP A 24 -23.12 -2.22 -3.89
N THR A 25 -24.25 -1.79 -3.32
CA THR A 25 -24.28 -0.62 -2.42
C THR A 25 -23.60 -0.89 -1.07
N PHE A 26 -23.76 -2.09 -0.52
CA PHE A 26 -23.12 -2.48 0.73
C PHE A 26 -21.61 -2.80 0.59
N ALA A 27 -21.12 -3.05 -0.63
CA ALA A 27 -19.70 -3.31 -0.88
C ALA A 27 -18.83 -2.05 -0.86
N VAL A 28 -19.39 -0.88 -1.20
CA VAL A 28 -18.68 0.41 -1.24
C VAL A 28 -18.00 0.80 0.08
N PRO A 29 -18.65 0.76 1.26
CA PRO A 29 -18.03 1.19 2.52
C PRO A 29 -16.87 0.28 2.98
N LEU A 30 -16.84 -0.97 2.51
CA LEU A 30 -15.76 -1.93 2.78
C LEU A 30 -14.57 -1.77 1.83
N SER A 31 -14.76 -1.05 0.73
CA SER A 31 -13.70 -0.75 -0.24
C SER A 31 -12.88 0.48 0.17
N GLN A 32 -11.67 0.58 -0.39
CA GLN A 32 -10.83 1.78 -0.33
C GLN A 32 -11.13 2.77 -1.47
N GLN A 33 -12.24 2.60 -2.19
CA GLN A 33 -12.68 3.55 -3.22
C GLN A 33 -12.84 4.95 -2.62
N GLY A 34 -12.22 5.95 -3.25
CA GLY A 34 -12.20 7.34 -2.77
C GLY A 34 -11.26 7.61 -1.57
N ARG A 35 -10.51 6.61 -1.10
CA ARG A 35 -9.47 6.76 -0.06
C ARG A 35 -8.08 6.78 -0.67
N ILE A 36 -7.08 7.09 0.15
CA ILE A 36 -5.66 7.20 -0.26
C ILE A 36 -5.18 5.92 -0.97
N CYS A 37 -5.62 4.74 -0.51
CA CYS A 37 -5.22 3.45 -1.08
C CYS A 37 -6.13 2.95 -2.22
N GLY A 38 -7.12 3.73 -2.66
CA GLY A 38 -8.08 3.30 -3.69
C GLY A 38 -7.44 3.00 -5.04
N PHE A 39 -6.36 3.69 -5.41
CA PHE A 39 -5.62 3.41 -6.64
C PHE A 39 -4.97 2.02 -6.62
N PHE A 40 -4.34 1.66 -5.50
CA PHE A 40 -3.71 0.34 -5.34
C PHE A 40 -4.75 -0.77 -5.28
N GLU A 41 -5.89 -0.52 -4.62
CA GLU A 41 -7.03 -1.43 -4.62
C GLU A 41 -7.54 -1.68 -6.04
N ALA A 42 -7.74 -0.62 -6.83
CA ALA A 42 -8.21 -0.73 -8.21
C ALA A 42 -7.23 -1.52 -9.10
N ASN A 43 -5.92 -1.29 -8.98
CA ASN A 43 -4.92 -2.04 -9.75
C ASN A 43 -4.89 -3.53 -9.36
N PHE A 44 -5.00 -3.83 -8.06
CA PHE A 44 -5.05 -5.21 -7.59
C PHE A 44 -6.28 -5.95 -8.13
N PHE A 45 -7.47 -5.33 -8.07
CA PHE A 45 -8.67 -5.96 -8.60
C PHE A 45 -8.69 -6.08 -10.12
N ARG A 46 -8.08 -5.12 -10.87
CA ARG A 46 -7.88 -5.24 -12.32
C ARG A 46 -7.03 -6.46 -12.69
N CYS A 47 -5.95 -6.71 -11.94
CA CYS A 47 -5.14 -7.91 -12.14
C CYS A 47 -5.93 -9.18 -11.81
N MET A 48 -6.66 -9.19 -10.68
CA MET A 48 -7.49 -10.33 -10.28
C MET A 48 -8.62 -10.63 -11.26
N GLU A 49 -9.19 -9.61 -11.89
CA GLU A 49 -10.20 -9.75 -12.95
C GLU A 49 -9.59 -10.37 -14.21
N ALA A 50 -8.39 -9.95 -14.61
CA ALA A 50 -7.71 -10.47 -15.79
C ALA A 50 -7.30 -11.95 -15.67
N TYR A 51 -6.81 -12.38 -14.49
CA TYR A 51 -6.30 -13.74 -14.28
C TYR A 51 -7.28 -14.67 -13.54
N GLY A 52 -8.31 -14.14 -12.89
CA GLY A 52 -9.21 -14.88 -12.02
C GLY A 52 -8.55 -15.34 -10.71
N ALA A 53 -9.36 -15.89 -9.80
CA ALA A 53 -8.92 -16.22 -8.43
C ALA A 53 -7.77 -17.25 -8.36
N LYS A 54 -7.73 -18.24 -9.26
CA LYS A 54 -6.72 -19.31 -9.21
C LYS A 54 -5.32 -18.82 -9.64
N LEU A 55 -5.23 -18.19 -10.81
CA LEU A 55 -3.97 -17.70 -11.38
C LEU A 55 -3.56 -16.36 -10.78
N GLY A 56 -4.52 -15.52 -10.39
CA GLY A 56 -4.27 -14.22 -9.77
C GLY A 56 -3.44 -14.31 -8.49
N ARG A 57 -3.56 -15.38 -7.70
CA ARG A 57 -2.70 -15.61 -6.52
C ARG A 57 -1.19 -15.64 -6.85
N LYS A 58 -0.83 -16.10 -8.05
CA LYS A 58 0.57 -16.18 -8.50
C LYS A 58 1.01 -14.91 -9.21
N TYR A 59 0.16 -14.36 -10.07
CA TYR A 59 0.53 -13.25 -10.93
C TYR A 59 0.30 -11.87 -10.29
N CYS A 60 -0.74 -11.72 -9.47
CA CYS A 60 -1.12 -10.45 -8.83
C CYS A 60 -0.48 -10.21 -7.46
N ASP A 61 0.60 -10.94 -7.15
CA ASP A 61 1.30 -10.84 -5.86
C ASP A 61 1.98 -9.47 -5.69
N LEU A 62 2.42 -8.83 -6.78
CA LEU A 62 3.06 -7.53 -6.70
C LEU A 62 2.05 -6.45 -6.32
N GLU A 63 0.92 -6.40 -7.01
CA GLU A 63 -0.18 -5.46 -6.79
C GLU A 63 -0.77 -5.64 -5.40
N HIS A 64 -0.92 -6.88 -4.95
CA HIS A 64 -1.36 -7.18 -3.58
C HIS A 64 -0.37 -6.66 -2.54
N ARG A 65 0.94 -6.83 -2.78
CA ARG A 65 1.99 -6.35 -1.87
C ARG A 65 2.02 -4.83 -1.78
N ASP A 66 1.73 -4.13 -2.86
CA ASP A 66 1.66 -2.66 -2.88
C ASP A 66 0.39 -2.17 -2.20
N PHE A 67 -0.75 -2.80 -2.45
CA PHE A 67 -2.00 -2.50 -1.74
C PHE A 67 -1.88 -2.71 -0.23
N ARG A 68 -1.29 -3.84 0.19
CA ARG A 68 -1.05 -4.13 1.61
C ARG A 68 -0.05 -3.16 2.24
N GLU A 69 0.95 -2.72 1.49
CA GLU A 69 1.91 -1.72 1.97
C GLU A 69 1.22 -0.38 2.20
N CYS A 70 0.34 0.05 1.30
CA CYS A 70 -0.45 1.27 1.49
C CYS A 70 -1.32 1.21 2.75
N LEU A 71 -1.96 0.05 3.02
CA LEU A 71 -2.82 -0.12 4.21
C LEU A 71 -2.04 -0.13 5.53
N THR A 72 -0.81 -0.65 5.53
CA THR A 72 -0.06 -0.93 6.76
C THR A 72 1.11 0.04 7.00
N GLY A 73 1.66 0.65 5.95
CA GLY A 73 2.82 1.53 5.99
C GLY A 73 4.10 0.85 6.50
N GLU A 74 4.15 -0.47 6.58
CA GLU A 74 5.24 -1.19 7.26
C GLU A 74 6.61 -0.94 6.63
N LYS A 75 6.69 -0.97 5.29
CA LYS A 75 7.97 -0.80 4.59
C LYS A 75 8.44 0.65 4.71
N GLN A 76 7.53 1.61 4.56
CA GLN A 76 7.82 3.03 4.78
C GLN A 76 8.37 3.27 6.20
N LYS A 77 7.75 2.70 7.23
CA LYS A 77 8.21 2.81 8.62
C LYS A 77 9.60 2.19 8.82
N LYS A 78 9.81 0.96 8.36
CA LYS A 78 11.12 0.28 8.44
C LYS A 78 12.22 1.07 7.71
N ARG A 79 11.89 1.67 6.56
CA ARG A 79 12.81 2.53 5.81
C ARG A 79 13.18 3.77 6.62
N ALA A 80 12.21 4.45 7.21
CA ALA A 80 12.45 5.62 8.04
C ALA A 80 13.32 5.31 9.27
N GLU A 81 13.04 4.18 9.94
CA GLU A 81 13.83 3.69 11.08
C GLU A 81 15.28 3.38 10.69
N ALA A 82 15.49 2.71 9.55
CA ALA A 82 16.83 2.41 9.03
C ALA A 82 17.63 3.68 8.71
N ILE A 83 17.00 4.67 8.06
CA ILE A 83 17.62 5.96 7.75
C ILE A 83 17.98 6.71 9.05
N ALA A 84 17.05 6.75 10.02
CA ALA A 84 17.29 7.38 11.31
C ALA A 84 18.43 6.69 12.09
N GLY A 85 18.50 5.36 12.06
CA GLY A 85 19.57 4.58 12.67
C GLY A 85 20.94 4.88 12.05
N GLN A 86 21.04 4.89 10.72
CA GLN A 86 22.28 5.21 10.02
C GLN A 86 22.76 6.63 10.30
N ARG A 87 21.86 7.62 10.27
CA ARG A 87 22.22 9.01 10.58
C ARG A 87 22.76 9.18 12.01
N ARG A 88 22.10 8.56 13.00
CA ARG A 88 22.58 8.55 14.38
C ARG A 88 23.95 7.89 14.51
N LYS A 89 24.22 6.83 13.75
CA LYS A 89 25.53 6.17 13.71
C LYS A 89 26.61 7.11 13.17
N LEU A 90 26.37 7.76 12.03
CA LEU A 90 27.34 8.68 11.42
C LEU A 90 27.62 9.92 12.26
N TYR A 91 26.62 10.44 12.97
CA TYR A 91 26.80 11.51 13.95
C TYR A 91 27.71 11.09 15.11
N ARG A 92 27.51 9.88 15.65
CA ARG A 92 28.39 9.31 16.69
C ARG A 92 29.83 9.08 16.21
N GLU A 93 30.02 8.79 14.92
CA GLU A 93 31.33 8.65 14.29
C GLU A 93 32.01 10.01 13.98
N GLY A 94 31.32 11.14 14.22
CA GLY A 94 31.84 12.48 13.93
C GLY A 94 31.89 12.84 12.44
N LYS A 95 31.25 12.05 11.56
CA LYS A 95 31.18 12.31 10.11
C LYS A 95 30.10 13.32 9.72
N LEU A 96 29.21 13.64 10.65
CA LEU A 96 28.05 14.51 10.48
C LEU A 96 28.02 15.48 11.67
N ASP A 97 27.86 16.78 11.39
CA ASP A 97 27.81 17.83 12.43
C ASP A 97 26.54 17.75 13.29
N LYS A 98 25.44 17.25 12.70
CA LYS A 98 24.15 17.02 13.36
C LYS A 98 23.54 15.70 12.92
N ALA A 99 22.81 15.03 13.80
CA ALA A 99 22.16 13.76 13.50
C ALA A 99 20.97 13.90 12.52
N PHE A 100 20.22 15.00 12.59
CA PHE A 100 19.12 15.32 11.66
C PHE A 100 19.24 16.78 11.26
N LEU A 101 18.84 17.11 10.01
CA LEU A 101 18.72 18.49 9.56
C LEU A 101 17.45 19.09 10.15
N GLU A 102 17.48 20.38 10.52
CA GLU A 102 16.30 21.09 11.06
C GLU A 102 15.21 21.21 9.97
N ASP A 103 15.61 21.48 8.73
CA ASP A 103 14.72 21.61 7.57
C ASP A 103 14.58 20.29 6.82
N HIS A 104 13.93 19.30 7.44
CA HIS A 104 13.54 18.09 6.73
C HIS A 104 12.01 18.02 6.54
N PRO A 105 11.51 17.53 5.40
CA PRO A 105 10.11 17.17 5.30
C PRO A 105 9.81 16.12 6.39
N GLN A 106 8.73 16.32 7.15
CA GLN A 106 8.37 15.38 8.20
C GLN A 106 8.10 14.00 7.57
N PRO A 107 8.55 12.88 8.16
CA PRO A 107 8.18 11.56 7.68
C PRO A 107 6.65 11.43 7.70
N GLY A 108 6.04 11.24 6.53
CA GLY A 108 4.58 11.24 6.40
C GLY A 108 3.96 12.59 5.99
N HIS A 109 4.74 13.67 5.87
CA HIS A 109 4.37 14.80 5.01
C HIS A 109 4.50 14.36 3.55
N PHE A 110 3.48 13.61 3.13
CA PHE A 110 3.07 13.49 1.76
C PHE A 110 2.84 14.91 1.23
N GLN A 111 3.71 15.40 0.35
CA GLN A 111 3.16 16.22 -0.72
C GLN A 111 2.17 15.31 -1.41
N THR A 112 0.89 15.60 -1.23
CA THR A 112 -0.10 15.65 -2.31
C THR A 112 0.44 15.00 -3.60
N ASP A 113 0.46 13.66 -3.60
CA ASP A 113 1.07 12.88 -4.69
C ASP A 113 0.28 13.12 -5.97
N HIS A 114 0.90 12.82 -7.11
CA HIS A 114 0.35 13.06 -8.45
C HIS A 114 -1.07 12.49 -8.65
N PHE A 115 -1.49 11.54 -7.80
CA PHE A 115 -2.79 10.89 -7.78
C PHE A 115 -3.93 11.68 -7.11
N GLN A 116 -3.68 12.84 -6.50
CA GLN A 116 -4.76 13.67 -5.94
C GLN A 116 -5.80 14.14 -6.99
N TRP A 117 -5.40 14.14 -8.26
CA TRP A 117 -6.24 14.53 -9.38
C TRP A 117 -7.12 13.39 -9.90
N ASN A 118 -6.95 12.15 -9.43
CA ASN A 118 -7.86 11.05 -9.69
C ASN A 118 -9.06 11.09 -8.73
N LYS A 119 -9.88 12.14 -8.83
CA LYS A 119 -11.24 12.08 -8.29
C LYS A 119 -12.10 11.33 -9.29
N ILE A 120 -12.56 10.13 -8.92
CA ILE A 120 -13.67 9.48 -9.61
C ILE A 120 -14.91 10.27 -9.18
N HIS A 121 -15.45 11.08 -10.07
CA HIS A 121 -16.71 11.80 -9.89
C HIS A 121 -17.90 10.84 -9.93
#